data_AF-A0A3N1A7C8-F1
#
_entry.id   AF-A0A3N1A7C8-F1
#
_cell.length_a   1.000
_cell.length_b   1.000
_cell.length_c   1.000
_cell.angle_alpha   90.00
_cell.angle_beta   90.00
_cell.angle_gamma   90.00
#
_symmetry.space_group_name_H-M   'P 1'
#
loop_
_entity.id
_entity.type
_entity.pdbx_description
1 polymer ?
#
loop_
_entity_poly.entity_id
_entity_poly.type
_entity_poly.pdbx_seq_one_letter_code
_entity_poly.pdbx_strand_id
1 'polypeptide(L)'
;MENARSASGDVGEPEKDPDYLIEGHVFDCYSPKPERSVRGVWTGVQEKVIDGQTQRVVLNLQDWRGDLDALHQQFNNWPINGLKEMVAISPAGTTIQIVPRP
;
A
#
# COMPACT_ATOMS: atom_id res chain seq x y z
N MET A 1 -14.80 12.99 -5.23
CA MET A 1 -13.93 12.15 -4.38
C MET A 1 -14.41 12.12 -2.92
N GLU A 2 -14.96 13.21 -2.39
CA GLU A 2 -15.56 13.27 -1.03
C GLU A 2 -16.56 12.12 -0.74
N ASN A 3 -17.46 11.81 -1.68
CA ASN A 3 -18.45 10.73 -1.54
C ASN A 3 -17.86 9.30 -1.40
N ALA A 4 -16.66 9.04 -1.90
CA ALA A 4 -16.05 7.71 -1.85
C ALA A 4 -15.48 7.41 -0.46
N ARG A 5 -14.80 8.39 0.15
CA ARG A 5 -14.19 8.27 1.49
C ARG A 5 -15.24 8.10 2.59
N SER A 6 -16.35 8.82 2.49
CA SER A 6 -17.47 8.73 3.44
C SER A 6 -18.22 7.40 3.35
N ALA A 7 -18.24 6.74 2.19
CA ALA A 7 -18.91 5.45 2.01
C ALA A 7 -18.10 4.26 2.57
N SER A 8 -16.77 4.38 2.65
CA SER A 8 -15.88 3.28 3.07
C SER A 8 -15.23 3.47 4.45
N GLY A 9 -15.59 4.53 5.18
CA GLY A 9 -15.05 4.80 6.52
C GLY A 9 -13.55 5.11 6.50
N ASP A 10 -13.08 5.79 5.45
CA ASP A 10 -11.69 6.19 5.30
C ASP A 10 -11.44 7.56 5.91
N VAL A 11 -10.40 7.65 6.75
CA VAL A 11 -9.99 8.89 7.42
C VAL A 11 -8.70 9.35 6.74
N GLY A 12 -8.79 10.35 5.87
CA GLY A 12 -7.65 10.91 5.14
C GLY A 12 -7.91 12.35 4.74
N GLU A 13 -6.86 13.18 4.74
CA GLU A 13 -6.94 14.62 4.52
C GLU A 13 -7.64 14.95 3.17
N PRO A 14 -8.73 15.74 3.16
CA PRO A 14 -9.52 16.02 1.94
C PRO A 14 -8.71 16.73 0.85
N GLU A 15 -7.57 17.34 1.20
CA GLU A 15 -6.69 18.08 0.29
C GLU A 15 -5.62 17.21 -0.40
N LYS A 16 -5.45 15.93 -0.01
CA LYS A 16 -4.56 15.01 -0.72
C LYS A 16 -5.29 14.31 -1.85
N ASP A 17 -4.86 14.57 -3.08
CA ASP A 17 -5.31 13.89 -4.29
C ASP A 17 -4.81 12.43 -4.27
N PRO A 18 -5.72 11.44 -4.27
CA PRO A 18 -5.34 10.04 -4.22
C PRO A 18 -4.86 9.53 -5.58
N ASP A 19 -3.82 8.71 -5.61
CA ASP A 19 -3.25 8.18 -6.86
C ASP A 19 -4.22 7.25 -7.61
N TYR A 20 -5.03 6.46 -6.88
CA TYR A 20 -5.98 5.53 -7.48
C TYR A 20 -7.32 5.46 -6.73
N LEU A 21 -8.38 5.22 -7.50
CA LEU A 21 -9.70 4.83 -7.01
C LEU A 21 -10.02 3.42 -7.52
N ILE A 22 -9.93 2.42 -6.65
CA ILE A 22 -10.21 1.01 -6.99
C ILE A 22 -11.46 0.60 -6.23
N GLU A 23 -12.53 0.26 -6.94
CA GLU A 23 -13.84 -0.12 -6.38
C GLU A 23 -14.43 0.90 -5.38
N GLY A 24 -14.19 2.20 -5.61
CA GLY A 24 -14.66 3.25 -4.72
C GLY A 24 -13.80 3.46 -3.48
N HIS A 25 -12.66 2.79 -3.38
CA HIS A 25 -11.68 2.98 -2.32
C HIS A 25 -10.46 3.75 -2.82
N VAL A 26 -9.99 4.65 -1.98
CA VAL A 26 -8.77 5.42 -2.20
C VAL A 26 -7.55 4.53 -1.90
N PHE A 27 -6.61 4.51 -2.84
CA PHE A 27 -5.29 3.91 -2.66
C PHE A 27 -4.21 4.94 -2.98
N ASP A 28 -3.14 4.94 -2.19
CA ASP A 28 -1.90 5.63 -2.55
C ASP A 28 -0.91 4.66 -3.18
N CYS A 29 -0.09 5.18 -4.11
CA CYS A 29 1.01 4.45 -4.69
C CYS A 29 2.27 4.55 -3.82
N TYR A 30 2.95 3.44 -3.61
CA TYR A 30 4.33 3.44 -3.12
C TYR A 30 5.22 2.64 -4.07
N SER A 31 6.25 3.28 -4.60
CA SER A 31 7.25 2.68 -5.50
C SER A 31 8.63 2.73 -4.82
N PRO A 32 9.13 1.63 -4.25
CA PRO A 32 10.45 1.60 -3.64
C PRO A 32 11.56 1.68 -4.69
N LYS A 33 12.72 2.23 -4.28
CA LYS A 33 13.94 2.21 -5.10
C LYS A 33 14.43 0.77 -5.33
N PRO A 34 15.14 0.48 -6.44
CA PRO A 34 15.57 -0.88 -6.79
C PRO A 34 16.30 -1.64 -5.68
N GLU A 35 17.19 -0.95 -4.97
CA GLU A 35 18.03 -1.49 -3.90
C GLU A 35 17.42 -1.43 -2.49
N ARG A 36 16.16 -0.99 -2.35
CA ARG A 36 15.51 -0.85 -1.04
C ARG A 36 15.37 -2.23 -0.39
N SER A 37 15.79 -2.37 0.87
CA SER A 37 15.60 -3.62 1.62
C SER A 37 14.12 -3.89 1.91
N VAL A 38 13.75 -5.16 2.12
CA VAL A 38 12.39 -5.57 2.51
C VAL A 38 11.86 -4.79 3.71
N ARG A 39 12.67 -4.68 4.78
CA ARG A 39 12.33 -3.87 5.95
C ARG A 39 12.16 -2.38 5.59
N GLY A 40 12.99 -1.86 4.69
CA GLY A 40 12.89 -0.48 4.22
C GLY A 40 11.65 -0.19 3.36
N VAL A 41 11.13 -1.19 2.64
CA VAL A 41 9.83 -1.13 1.96
C VAL A 41 8.71 -1.09 2.99
N TRP A 42 8.75 -2.00 3.97
CA TRP A 42 7.78 -2.05 5.07
C TRP A 42 7.71 -0.72 5.83
N THR A 43 8.85 -0.14 6.20
CA THR A 43 8.88 1.18 6.88
C THR A 43 8.28 2.29 6.02
N GLY A 44 8.56 2.32 4.71
CA GLY A 44 7.98 3.34 3.83
C GLY A 44 6.46 3.24 3.69
N VAL A 45 5.93 2.01 3.68
CA VAL A 45 4.47 1.78 3.73
C VAL A 45 3.91 2.18 5.09
N GLN A 46 4.60 1.82 6.18
CA GLN A 46 4.18 2.17 7.54
C GLN A 46 4.11 3.69 7.74
N GLU A 47 5.12 4.44 7.31
CA GLU A 47 5.14 5.90 7.42
C GLU A 47 3.92 6.52 6.71
N LYS A 48 3.59 6.07 5.49
CA LYS A 48 2.39 6.55 4.77
C LYS A 48 1.08 6.28 5.50
N VAL A 49 0.97 5.11 6.14
CA VAL A 49 -0.23 4.72 6.89
C VAL A 49 -0.34 5.45 8.22
N ILE A 50 0.76 5.54 8.98
CA ILE A 50 0.80 6.17 10.31
C ILE A 50 0.67 7.69 10.20
N ASP A 51 1.27 8.31 9.18
CA ASP A 51 1.14 9.75 8.92
C ASP A 51 -0.27 10.14 8.43
N GLY A 52 -1.24 9.21 8.48
CA GLY A 52 -2.66 9.46 8.25
C GLY A 52 -3.01 9.72 6.79
N GLN A 53 -2.12 9.38 5.85
CA GLN A 53 -2.30 9.69 4.43
C GLN A 53 -3.23 8.69 3.75
N THR A 54 -3.15 7.40 4.13
CA THR A 54 -3.99 6.37 3.54
C THR A 54 -4.16 5.15 4.44
N GLN A 55 -5.23 4.39 4.20
CA GLN A 55 -5.47 3.08 4.80
C GLN A 55 -5.31 1.94 3.79
N ARG A 56 -5.06 2.24 2.50
CA ARG A 56 -4.84 1.25 1.45
C ARG A 56 -3.70 1.66 0.53
N VAL A 57 -2.86 0.69 0.16
CA VAL A 57 -1.62 0.96 -0.60
C VAL A 57 -1.53 0.06 -1.82
N VAL A 58 -1.21 0.68 -2.96
CA VAL A 58 -0.69 -0.02 -4.15
C VAL A 58 0.83 0.02 -4.07
N LEU A 59 1.46 -1.13 -3.91
CA LEU A 59 2.90 -1.30 -3.88
C LEU A 59 3.41 -1.62 -5.28
N ASN A 60 3.98 -0.65 -5.98
CA ASN A 60 4.53 -0.88 -7.31
C ASN A 60 5.97 -1.44 -7.21
N LEU A 61 6.15 -2.72 -7.54
CA LEU A 61 7.44 -3.41 -7.47
C LEU A 61 8.14 -3.51 -8.83
N GLN A 62 7.69 -2.78 -9.85
CA GLN A 62 8.25 -2.85 -11.20
C GLN A 62 9.78 -2.72 -11.25
N ASP A 63 10.31 -1.74 -10.52
CA ASP A 63 11.75 -1.46 -10.47
C ASP A 63 12.45 -2.11 -9.27
N TRP A 64 11.70 -2.72 -8.36
CA TRP A 64 12.23 -3.29 -7.12
C TRP A 64 12.85 -4.67 -7.36
N ARG A 65 14.04 -4.90 -6.78
CA ARG A 65 14.83 -6.13 -7.02
C ARG A 65 14.98 -7.01 -5.79
N GLY A 66 14.17 -6.78 -4.75
CA GLY A 66 14.20 -7.60 -3.54
C GLY A 66 13.40 -8.89 -3.67
N ASP A 67 13.40 -9.66 -2.59
CA ASP A 67 12.72 -10.95 -2.51
C ASP A 67 11.23 -10.77 -2.15
N LEU A 68 10.35 -11.20 -3.05
CA LEU A 68 8.90 -11.13 -2.91
C LEU A 68 8.36 -12.02 -1.79
N ASP A 69 8.95 -13.20 -1.56
CA ASP A 69 8.51 -14.11 -0.50
C ASP A 69 8.87 -13.52 0.87
N ALA A 70 10.10 -13.03 1.00
CA ALA A 70 10.55 -12.32 2.20
C ALA A 70 9.69 -11.07 2.47
N LEU A 71 9.27 -10.35 1.42
CA LEU A 71 8.36 -9.22 1.53
C LEU A 71 7.00 -9.67 2.07
N HIS A 72 6.41 -10.71 1.49
CA HIS A 72 5.13 -11.24 1.93
C HIS A 72 5.20 -11.68 3.41
N GLN A 73 6.26 -12.40 3.79
CA GLN A 73 6.52 -12.79 5.18
C GLN A 73 6.71 -11.58 6.10
N GLN A 74 7.40 -10.53 5.66
CA GLN A 74 7.60 -9.31 6.45
C GLN A 74 6.27 -8.64 6.83
N PHE A 75 5.35 -8.48 5.88
CA PHE A 75 4.04 -7.88 6.15
C PHE A 75 3.11 -8.79 6.95
N ASN A 76 3.22 -10.12 6.78
CA ASN A 76 2.45 -11.08 7.56
C ASN A 76 2.93 -11.16 9.02
N ASN A 77 4.25 -11.16 9.24
CA ASN A 77 4.84 -11.27 10.58
C ASN A 77 4.76 -9.95 11.36
N TRP A 78 4.74 -8.82 10.65
CA TRP A 78 4.70 -7.48 11.23
C TRP A 78 3.54 -6.68 10.61
N PRO A 79 2.28 -6.96 11.02
CA PRO A 79 1.13 -6.25 10.50
C PRO A 79 1.23 -4.75 10.84
N ILE A 80 0.90 -3.90 9.88
CA ILE A 80 0.88 -2.44 10.06
C ILE A 80 -0.50 -2.05 10.59
N ASN A 81 -0.54 -1.44 11.77
CA ASN A 81 -1.80 -0.93 12.33
C ASN A 81 -2.37 0.16 11.42
N GLY A 82 -3.66 0.06 11.08
CA GLY A 82 -4.34 1.01 10.21
C GLY A 82 -4.28 0.69 8.71
N LEU A 83 -3.44 -0.26 8.28
CA LEU A 83 -3.42 -0.75 6.90
C LEU A 83 -4.55 -1.77 6.70
N LYS A 84 -5.56 -1.38 5.93
CA LYS A 84 -6.75 -2.21 5.64
C LYS A 84 -6.53 -3.15 4.45
N GLU A 85 -5.79 -2.70 3.43
CA GLU A 85 -5.61 -3.44 2.19
C GLU A 85 -4.30 -3.07 1.52
N MET A 86 -3.60 -4.07 0.97
CA MET A 86 -2.42 -3.82 0.16
C MET A 86 -2.32 -4.80 -1.01
N VAL A 87 -2.20 -4.22 -2.20
CA VAL A 87 -1.96 -4.92 -3.46
C VAL A 87 -0.59 -4.52 -3.99
N ALA A 88 0.15 -5.47 -4.54
CA ALA A 88 1.42 -5.21 -5.20
C ALA A 88 1.29 -5.39 -6.71
N ILE A 89 2.01 -4.58 -7.48
CA ILE A 89 2.20 -4.78 -8.93
C ILE A 89 3.58 -5.41 -9.10
N SER A 90 3.64 -6.62 -9.64
CA SER A 90 4.88 -7.35 -9.87
C SER A 90 5.70 -6.72 -11.01
N PRO A 91 7.00 -7.06 -11.14
CA PRO A 91 7.81 -6.68 -12.30
C PRO A 91 7.21 -7.09 -13.65
N ALA A 92 6.40 -8.15 -13.68
CA ALA A 92 5.70 -8.60 -14.88
C ALA A 92 4.39 -7.83 -15.16
N GLY A 93 4.04 -6.84 -14.33
CA GLY A 93 2.81 -6.06 -14.45
C GLY A 93 1.56 -6.80 -13.93
N THR A 94 1.73 -7.88 -13.17
CA THR A 94 0.62 -8.65 -12.59
C THR A 94 0.33 -8.16 -11.17
N THR A 95 -0.94 -8.08 -10.78
CA THR A 95 -1.32 -7.74 -9.41
C THR A 95 -1.22 -8.96 -8.49
N ILE A 96 -0.66 -8.74 -7.29
CA ILE A 96 -0.48 -9.75 -6.25
C ILE A 96 -1.08 -9.19 -4.96
N GLN A 97 -1.97 -9.93 -4.30
CA GLN A 97 -2.47 -9.54 -2.98
C GLN A 97 -1.40 -9.80 -1.92
N ILE A 98 -1.06 -8.79 -1.11
CA ILE A 98 -0.10 -8.96 0.00
C ILE A 98 -0.81 -8.88 1.35
N VAL A 99 -1.76 -7.95 1.50
CA VAL A 99 -2.62 -7.85 2.68
C VAL A 99 -4.07 -7.96 2.22
N PRO A 100 -4.78 -9.08 2.53
CA PRO A 100 -6.16 -9.26 2.12
C PRO A 100 -7.09 -8.32 2.89
N ARG A 101 -8.19 -7.94 2.25
CA ARG A 101 -9.28 -7.18 2.89
C ARG A 101 -9.92 -8.09 3.96
N PRO A 102 -10.13 -7.60 5.21
CA PRO A 102 -10.80 -8.36 6.26
C PRO A 102 -12.29 -8.59 5.96
#